data_AF-A0A1Y2WHW8-F1
#
_entry.id   AF-A0A1Y2WHW8-F1
#
_cell.length_a   1.000
_cell.length_b   1.000
_cell.length_c   1.000
_cell.angle_alpha   90.00
_cell.angle_beta   90.00
_cell.angle_gamma   90.00
#
_symmetry.space_group_name_H-M   'P 1'
#
loop_
_entity.id
_entity.type
_entity.pdbx_description
1 polymer ?
#
loop_
_entity_poly.entity_id
_entity_poly.type
_entity_poly.pdbx_seq_one_letter_code
_entity_poly.pdbx_strand_id
1 'polypeptide(L)'
;MMFVAYGAFTFGTFLCAISASFWQLLGSRFVLGLGSSGITLLSMITINDIVGIRQLAMWEGFVTCIEMATSIAAGPLGAWMNRNFTWHSVFYLELAFALVGLCILWFSFAKIKSYSQYSESILLDCGDSQVPRIDIEGWFLLFLGITIPLISLTLGDNLLSWAHPIEILLLVCGPIFICLFVLFEAKVATTPIVNMKPILKTEYLRVLFQVFGVISILNAIVFIIPPYIQVRAFDTPSFEDWALTCVFLGFSVGAILGGYLVKTGILPVHRIMIYNAVMLLGFCLLYLTRVISR
;
A
#
# COMPACT_ATOMS: atom_id res chain seq x y z
N MET A 1 -9.55 -3.03 -17.58
CA MET A 1 -9.49 -2.47 -16.22
C MET A 1 -8.17 -1.73 -15.94
N MET A 2 -7.00 -2.32 -16.22
CA MET A 2 -5.70 -1.66 -15.95
C MET A 2 -5.54 -0.28 -16.63
N PHE A 3 -5.94 -0.13 -17.90
CA PHE A 3 -5.93 1.17 -18.59
C PHE A 3 -6.84 2.23 -17.94
N VAL A 4 -7.97 1.81 -17.36
CA VAL A 4 -8.90 2.74 -16.68
C VAL A 4 -8.31 3.21 -15.37
N ALA A 5 -7.74 2.31 -14.57
CA ALA A 5 -7.05 2.66 -13.33
C ALA A 5 -5.85 3.59 -13.60
N TYR A 6 -5.06 3.25 -14.62
CA TYR A 6 -3.91 4.06 -15.03
C TYR A 6 -4.34 5.43 -15.57
N GLY A 7 -5.36 5.48 -16.41
CA GLY A 7 -5.93 6.73 -16.92
C GLY A 7 -6.47 7.61 -15.79
N ALA A 8 -7.15 7.04 -14.79
CA ALA A 8 -7.63 7.77 -13.62
C ALA A 8 -6.47 8.35 -12.78
N PHE A 9 -5.37 7.59 -12.62
CA PHE A 9 -4.15 8.08 -11.97
C PHE A 9 -3.53 9.25 -12.74
N THR A 10 -3.31 9.10 -14.05
CA THR A 10 -2.75 10.17 -14.90
C THR A 10 -3.65 11.41 -14.94
N PHE A 11 -4.96 11.22 -14.95
CA PHE A 11 -5.90 12.34 -14.90
C PHE A 11 -5.89 13.02 -13.53
N GLY A 12 -5.81 12.25 -12.44
CA GLY A 12 -5.66 12.77 -11.09
C GLY A 12 -4.38 13.58 -10.89
N THR A 13 -3.24 13.13 -11.43
CA THR A 13 -1.97 13.87 -11.37
C THR A 13 -2.04 15.16 -12.18
N PHE A 14 -2.66 15.13 -13.36
CA PHE A 14 -2.90 16.33 -14.17
C PHE A 14 -3.75 17.37 -13.43
N LEU A 15 -4.83 16.94 -12.77
CA LEU A 15 -5.66 17.84 -11.96
C LEU A 15 -4.89 18.42 -10.76
N CYS A 16 -4.00 17.64 -10.13
CA CYS A 16 -3.11 18.16 -9.07
C CYS A 16 -2.16 19.23 -9.62
N ALA A 17 -1.61 19.03 -10.82
CA ALA A 17 -0.64 19.95 -11.44
C ALA A 17 -1.23 21.33 -11.80
N ILE A 18 -2.53 21.42 -12.09
CA ILE A 18 -3.23 22.67 -12.44
C ILE A 18 -4.01 23.24 -11.23
N SER A 19 -3.96 22.58 -10.07
CA SER A 19 -4.73 23.00 -8.91
C SER A 19 -4.37 24.41 -8.44
N ALA A 20 -5.37 25.30 -8.40
CA ALA A 20 -5.19 26.69 -7.97
C ALA A 20 -5.73 26.95 -6.55
N SER A 21 -6.51 26.01 -6.01
CA SER A 21 -7.09 26.10 -4.67
C SER A 21 -6.88 24.81 -3.87
N PHE A 22 -6.89 24.93 -2.54
CA PHE A 22 -6.78 23.79 -1.63
C PHE A 22 -7.88 22.74 -1.88
N TRP A 23 -9.12 23.18 -2.07
CA TRP A 23 -10.25 22.27 -2.33
C TRP A 23 -10.12 21.53 -3.67
N GLN A 24 -9.61 22.20 -4.69
CA GLN A 24 -9.32 21.56 -5.98
C GLN A 24 -8.19 20.53 -5.83
N LEU A 25 -7.12 20.86 -5.10
CA LEU A 25 -6.03 19.94 -4.82
C LEU A 25 -6.51 18.73 -4.00
N LEU A 26 -7.38 18.94 -3.02
CA LEU A 26 -7.96 17.87 -2.22
C LEU A 26 -8.82 16.94 -3.10
N GLY A 27 -9.69 17.51 -3.93
CA GLY A 27 -10.51 16.78 -4.90
C GLY A 27 -9.67 15.96 -5.88
N SER A 28 -8.60 16.54 -6.42
CA SER A 28 -7.70 15.84 -7.34
C SER A 28 -6.93 14.70 -6.66
N ARG A 29 -6.59 14.83 -5.37
CA ARG A 29 -5.95 13.75 -4.59
C ARG A 29 -6.87 12.56 -4.35
N PHE A 30 -8.18 12.78 -4.20
CA PHE A 30 -9.13 11.67 -4.16
C PHE A 30 -9.13 10.87 -5.46
N VAL A 31 -9.18 11.54 -6.62
CA VAL A 31 -9.14 10.88 -7.93
C VAL A 31 -7.81 10.15 -8.14
N LEU A 32 -6.70 10.80 -7.81
CA LEU A 32 -5.36 10.23 -7.87
C LEU A 32 -5.24 8.97 -7.01
N GLY A 33 -5.72 9.02 -5.77
CA GLY A 33 -5.67 7.91 -4.82
C GLY A 33 -6.46 6.69 -5.29
N LEU A 34 -7.66 6.91 -5.84
CA LEU A 34 -8.45 5.84 -6.46
C LEU A 34 -7.68 5.17 -7.61
N GLY A 35 -7.10 5.97 -8.51
CA GLY A 35 -6.28 5.46 -9.61
C GLY A 35 -5.06 4.67 -9.13
N SER A 36 -4.31 5.22 -8.17
CA SER A 36 -3.10 4.60 -7.60
C SER A 36 -3.40 3.24 -6.96
N SER A 37 -4.44 3.14 -6.12
CA SER A 37 -4.85 1.87 -5.50
C SER A 37 -5.23 0.81 -6.54
N GLY A 38 -5.90 1.22 -7.62
CA GLY A 38 -6.29 0.34 -8.71
C GLY A 38 -5.08 -0.18 -9.49
N ILE A 39 -4.08 0.67 -9.75
CA ILE A 39 -2.83 0.26 -10.39
C ILE A 39 -2.11 -0.77 -9.51
N THR A 40 -1.89 -0.47 -8.23
CA THR A 40 -1.15 -1.36 -7.32
C THR A 40 -1.81 -2.73 -7.22
N LEU A 41 -3.15 -2.77 -7.05
CA LEU A 41 -3.90 -4.01 -6.98
C LEU A 41 -3.83 -4.80 -8.30
N LEU A 42 -4.12 -4.15 -9.43
CA LEU A 42 -4.13 -4.82 -10.74
C LEU A 42 -2.73 -5.26 -11.17
N SER A 43 -1.67 -4.52 -10.81
CA SER A 43 -0.29 -4.94 -11.06
C SER A 43 0.06 -6.19 -10.27
N MET A 44 -0.32 -6.27 -8.99
CA MET A 44 -0.08 -7.46 -8.16
C MET A 44 -0.83 -8.68 -8.72
N ILE A 45 -2.09 -8.51 -9.13
CA ILE A 45 -2.86 -9.58 -9.78
C ILE A 45 -2.18 -10.05 -11.07
N THR A 46 -1.79 -9.11 -11.95
CA THR A 46 -1.12 -9.43 -13.21
C THR A 46 0.19 -10.20 -13.00
N ILE A 47 0.98 -9.81 -11.99
CA ILE A 47 2.21 -10.54 -11.64
C ILE A 47 1.86 -11.93 -11.12
N ASN A 48 0.84 -12.07 -10.27
CA ASN A 48 0.41 -13.36 -9.71
C ASN A 48 -0.07 -14.35 -10.79
N ASP A 49 -0.75 -13.85 -11.83
CA ASP A 49 -1.27 -14.67 -12.92
C ASP A 49 -0.17 -15.15 -13.88
N ILE A 50 0.87 -14.34 -14.10
CA ILE A 50 1.95 -14.65 -15.06
C ILE A 50 3.08 -15.45 -14.40
N VAL A 51 3.36 -15.18 -13.12
CA VAL A 51 4.53 -15.68 -12.40
C VAL A 51 4.15 -16.85 -11.49
N GLY A 52 4.86 -17.98 -11.63
CA GLY A 52 4.66 -19.13 -10.73
C GLY A 52 4.96 -18.80 -9.26
N ILE A 53 4.25 -19.46 -8.33
CA ILE A 53 4.27 -19.21 -6.87
C ILE A 53 5.70 -19.09 -6.28
N ARG A 54 6.66 -19.90 -6.74
CA ARG A 54 8.05 -19.87 -6.24
C ARG A 54 8.87 -18.65 -6.70
N GLN A 55 8.49 -18.04 -7.81
CA GLN A 55 9.16 -16.86 -8.35
C GLN A 55 8.48 -15.56 -7.91
N LEU A 56 7.23 -15.63 -7.45
CA LEU A 56 6.43 -14.48 -7.04
C LEU A 56 7.16 -13.58 -6.03
N ALA A 57 7.75 -14.18 -4.99
CA ALA A 57 8.50 -13.42 -3.97
C ALA A 57 9.73 -12.68 -4.53
N MET A 58 10.38 -13.23 -5.57
CA MET A 58 11.50 -12.57 -6.23
C MET A 58 11.03 -11.38 -7.08
N TRP A 59 9.90 -11.53 -7.80
CA TRP A 59 9.33 -10.45 -8.59
C TRP A 59 8.80 -9.30 -7.71
N GLU A 60 8.11 -9.61 -6.63
CA GLU A 60 7.72 -8.62 -5.61
C GLU A 60 8.94 -7.92 -4.99
N GLY A 61 10.03 -8.67 -4.76
CA GLY A 61 11.29 -8.10 -4.30
C GLY A 61 11.90 -7.09 -5.29
N PHE A 62 11.81 -7.35 -6.60
CA PHE A 62 12.26 -6.40 -7.63
C PHE A 62 11.38 -5.15 -7.68
N VAL A 63 10.05 -5.30 -7.62
CA VAL A 63 9.12 -4.17 -7.58
C VAL A 63 9.40 -3.30 -6.36
N THR A 64 9.55 -3.91 -5.19
CA THR A 64 9.89 -3.22 -3.94
C THR A 64 11.23 -2.48 -4.05
N CYS A 65 12.25 -3.10 -4.66
CA CYS A 65 13.55 -2.44 -4.85
C CYS A 65 13.43 -1.17 -5.72
N ILE A 66 12.63 -1.20 -6.78
CA ILE A 66 12.40 -0.04 -7.65
C ILE A 66 11.64 1.05 -6.89
N GLU A 67 10.63 0.67 -6.11
CA GLU A 67 9.85 1.60 -5.27
C GLU A 67 10.74 2.34 -4.26
N MET A 68 11.64 1.61 -3.59
CA MET A 68 12.57 2.19 -2.63
C MET A 68 13.65 3.03 -3.28
N ALA A 69 14.21 2.60 -4.41
CA ALA A 69 15.15 3.39 -5.19
C ALA A 69 14.52 4.72 -5.63
N THR A 70 13.26 4.67 -6.04
CA THR A 70 12.48 5.87 -6.39
C THR A 70 12.27 6.76 -5.16
N SER A 71 11.95 6.17 -4.00
CA SER A 71 11.77 6.90 -2.74
C SER A 71 13.05 7.61 -2.28
N ILE A 72 14.21 6.99 -2.44
CA ILE A 72 15.52 7.62 -2.17
C ILE A 72 15.74 8.83 -3.09
N ALA A 73 15.46 8.68 -4.38
CA ALA A 73 15.66 9.75 -5.36
C ALA A 73 14.63 10.89 -5.21
N ALA A 74 13.40 10.57 -4.80
CA ALA A 74 12.30 11.51 -4.72
C ALA A 74 12.53 12.65 -3.70
N GLY A 75 13.17 12.36 -2.56
CA GLY A 75 13.44 13.36 -1.51
C GLY A 75 14.33 14.52 -2.00
N PRO A 76 15.58 14.25 -2.43
CA PRO A 76 16.48 15.27 -2.95
C PRO A 76 15.94 15.95 -4.21
N LEU A 77 15.30 15.19 -5.11
CA LEU A 77 14.72 15.75 -6.33
C LEU A 77 13.58 16.72 -6.01
N GLY A 78 12.68 16.35 -5.09
CA GLY A 78 11.61 17.22 -4.61
C GLY A 78 12.14 18.48 -3.92
N ALA A 79 13.18 18.35 -3.10
CA ALA A 79 13.82 19.49 -2.44
C ALA A 79 14.49 20.44 -3.45
N TRP A 80 15.18 19.91 -4.47
CA TRP A 80 15.78 20.68 -5.54
C TRP A 80 14.72 21.40 -6.39
N MET A 81 13.62 20.71 -6.73
CA MET A 81 12.51 21.31 -7.48
C MET A 81 11.83 22.42 -6.69
N ASN A 82 11.61 22.24 -5.39
CA ASN A 82 10.99 23.27 -4.56
C ASN A 82 11.89 24.51 -4.35
N ARG A 83 13.21 24.36 -4.46
CA ARG A 83 14.15 25.50 -4.37
C ARG A 83 14.22 26.32 -5.67
N ASN A 84 14.14 25.66 -6.83
CA ASN A 84 14.33 26.31 -8.14
C ASN A 84 13.03 26.62 -8.88
N PHE A 85 11.96 25.91 -8.56
CA PHE A 85 10.65 26.00 -9.21
C PHE A 85 9.53 26.06 -8.17
N THR A 86 8.28 26.08 -8.65
CA THR A 86 7.10 26.02 -7.80
C THR A 86 6.83 24.59 -7.34
N TRP A 87 6.09 24.43 -6.24
CA TRP A 87 5.68 23.12 -5.74
C TRP A 87 4.86 22.31 -6.76
N HIS A 88 4.14 22.98 -7.67
CA HIS A 88 3.40 22.35 -8.77
C HIS A 88 4.30 21.54 -9.70
N SER A 89 5.57 21.92 -9.85
CA SER A 89 6.52 21.24 -10.74
C SER A 89 6.67 19.76 -10.40
N VAL A 90 6.51 19.37 -9.13
CA VAL A 90 6.55 17.95 -8.70
C VAL A 90 5.43 17.15 -9.38
N PHE A 91 4.23 17.72 -9.48
CA PHE A 91 3.10 17.05 -10.17
C PHE A 91 3.28 17.00 -11.68
N TYR A 92 3.94 18.01 -12.27
CA TYR A 92 4.27 17.95 -13.70
C TYR A 92 5.29 16.85 -14.01
N LEU A 93 6.28 16.65 -13.15
CA LEU A 93 7.23 15.55 -13.27
C LEU A 93 6.53 14.19 -13.11
N GLU A 94 5.70 14.05 -12.08
CA GLU A 94 4.89 12.84 -11.84
C GLU A 94 3.98 12.52 -13.03
N LEU A 95 3.34 13.55 -13.60
CA LEU A 95 2.53 13.43 -14.81
C LEU A 95 3.36 12.96 -16.01
N ALA A 96 4.59 13.47 -16.20
CA ALA A 96 5.46 13.03 -17.27
C ALA A 96 5.80 11.54 -17.13
N PHE A 97 6.14 11.07 -15.92
CA PHE A 97 6.36 9.65 -15.66
C PHE A 97 5.10 8.81 -15.86
N ALA A 98 3.93 9.32 -15.45
CA ALA A 98 2.66 8.65 -15.68
C ALA A 98 2.39 8.49 -17.19
N LEU A 99 2.59 9.54 -17.99
CA LEU A 99 2.40 9.45 -19.44
C LEU A 99 3.37 8.45 -20.10
N VAL A 100 4.64 8.44 -19.69
CA VAL A 100 5.61 7.45 -20.16
C VAL A 100 5.17 6.03 -19.78
N GLY A 101 4.72 5.80 -18.55
CA GLY A 101 4.23 4.50 -18.12
C GLY A 101 2.96 4.06 -18.84
N LEU A 102 2.04 4.98 -19.14
CA LEU A 102 0.84 4.72 -19.94
C LEU A 102 1.21 4.34 -21.38
N CYS A 103 2.21 4.99 -21.98
CA CYS A 103 2.75 4.62 -23.28
C CYS A 103 3.37 3.23 -23.26
N ILE A 104 4.21 2.92 -22.26
CA ILE A 104 4.81 1.58 -22.10
C ILE A 104 3.72 0.53 -21.93
N LEU A 105 2.69 0.81 -21.12
CA LEU A 105 1.54 -0.07 -20.93
C LEU A 105 0.84 -0.33 -22.27
N TRP A 106 0.54 0.73 -23.03
CA TRP A 106 -0.10 0.63 -24.34
C TRP A 106 0.68 -0.27 -25.31
N PHE A 107 1.99 -0.02 -25.46
CA PHE A 107 2.82 -0.80 -26.38
C PHE A 107 3.08 -2.24 -25.90
N SER A 108 3.15 -2.46 -24.59
CA SER A 108 3.40 -3.80 -24.04
C SER A 108 2.16 -4.68 -24.17
N PHE A 109 0.98 -4.16 -23.84
CA PHE A 109 -0.28 -4.89 -24.00
C PHE A 109 -0.66 -5.09 -25.47
N ALA A 110 -0.31 -4.17 -26.37
CA ALA A 110 -0.50 -4.37 -27.82
C ALA A 110 0.31 -5.55 -28.38
N LYS A 111 1.41 -5.94 -27.72
CA LYS A 111 2.25 -7.10 -28.11
C LYS A 111 1.80 -8.41 -27.49
N ILE A 112 1.00 -8.37 -26.44
CA ILE A 112 0.38 -9.56 -25.87
C ILE A 112 -0.73 -9.96 -26.86
N LYS A 113 -0.41 -10.89 -27.75
CA LYS A 113 -1.38 -11.56 -28.61
C LYS A 113 -2.53 -11.97 -27.70
N SER A 114 -3.72 -11.41 -27.93
CA SER A 114 -4.92 -11.75 -27.18
C SER A 114 -5.02 -13.27 -27.10
N TYR A 115 -4.65 -13.84 -25.97
CA TYR A 115 -4.96 -15.23 -25.68
C TYR A 115 -6.43 -15.18 -25.29
N SER A 116 -7.28 -15.11 -26.31
CA SER A 116 -8.73 -14.97 -26.20
C SER A 116 -9.38 -16.11 -25.42
N GLN A 117 -8.61 -17.14 -25.06
CA GLN A 117 -9.10 -18.34 -24.40
C GLN A 117 -9.43 -18.15 -22.91
N TYR A 118 -8.98 -17.07 -22.25
CA TYR A 118 -9.45 -16.74 -20.89
C TYR A 118 -10.62 -15.75 -20.86
N SER A 119 -10.89 -15.05 -21.98
CA SER A 119 -12.08 -14.20 -22.10
C SER A 119 -13.35 -15.04 -22.26
N GLU A 120 -13.24 -16.29 -22.70
CA GLU A 120 -14.36 -17.15 -23.10
C GLU A 120 -14.83 -18.11 -21.98
N SER A 121 -14.20 -18.13 -20.80
CA SER A 121 -14.54 -19.18 -19.79
C SER A 121 -15.07 -18.71 -18.43
N ILE A 122 -15.10 -17.41 -18.09
CA ILE A 122 -15.73 -16.99 -16.81
C ILE A 122 -16.57 -15.69 -16.88
N LEU A 123 -16.31 -14.75 -17.81
CA LEU A 123 -16.98 -13.43 -17.74
C LEU A 123 -17.73 -12.95 -18.98
N LEU A 124 -17.54 -13.53 -20.16
CA LEU A 124 -18.12 -12.97 -21.40
C LEU A 124 -18.78 -13.99 -22.34
N ASP A 125 -18.81 -15.29 -22.01
CA ASP A 125 -19.49 -16.33 -22.81
C ASP A 125 -20.80 -16.78 -22.17
N CYS A 126 -21.69 -15.82 -21.90
CA CYS A 126 -23.08 -16.09 -21.56
C CYS A 126 -23.95 -15.13 -22.36
N GLY A 127 -24.69 -15.69 -23.32
CA GLY A 127 -25.78 -15.03 -24.07
C GLY A 127 -26.98 -14.63 -23.21
N ASP A 128 -26.77 -14.39 -21.91
CA ASP A 128 -27.68 -13.77 -20.96
C ASP A 128 -26.80 -13.00 -19.97
N SER A 129 -26.76 -11.69 -20.12
CA SER A 129 -25.86 -10.77 -19.41
C SER A 129 -26.09 -10.77 -17.89
N GLN A 130 -25.44 -11.69 -17.17
CA GLN A 130 -25.20 -11.54 -15.75
C GLN A 130 -23.85 -10.89 -15.56
N VAL A 131 -23.86 -9.57 -15.35
CA VAL A 131 -22.75 -8.85 -14.74
C VAL A 131 -22.36 -9.65 -13.48
N PRO A 132 -21.07 -9.99 -13.25
CA PRO A 132 -20.68 -10.66 -12.01
C PRO A 132 -21.25 -9.84 -10.85
N ARG A 133 -22.03 -10.48 -9.98
CA ARG A 133 -22.66 -9.80 -8.84
C ARG A 133 -21.55 -9.29 -7.94
N ILE A 134 -21.33 -7.98 -7.98
CA ILE A 134 -20.41 -7.30 -7.08
C ILE A 134 -21.11 -7.24 -5.73
N ASP A 135 -20.43 -7.71 -4.68
CA ASP A 135 -20.92 -7.57 -3.30
C ASP A 135 -20.74 -6.12 -2.84
N ILE A 136 -21.72 -5.28 -3.18
CA ILE A 136 -21.71 -3.83 -2.90
C ILE A 136 -21.87 -3.60 -1.40
N GLU A 137 -22.72 -4.40 -0.74
CA GLU A 137 -22.97 -4.32 0.70
C GLU A 137 -21.69 -4.68 1.49
N GLY A 138 -21.05 -5.80 1.16
CA GLY A 138 -19.79 -6.22 1.78
C GLY A 138 -18.67 -5.20 1.56
N TRP A 139 -18.56 -4.66 0.34
CA TRP A 139 -17.58 -3.62 0.02
C TRP A 139 -17.82 -2.34 0.83
N PHE A 140 -19.06 -1.90 0.97
CA PHE A 140 -19.41 -0.69 1.71
C PHE A 140 -19.16 -0.86 3.22
N LEU A 141 -19.50 -2.02 3.79
CA LEU A 141 -19.22 -2.35 5.19
C LEU A 141 -17.71 -2.38 5.47
N LEU A 142 -16.92 -3.00 4.58
CA LEU A 142 -15.47 -3.02 4.69
C LEU A 142 -14.87 -1.62 4.56
N PHE A 143 -15.36 -0.82 3.61
CA PHE A 143 -14.94 0.56 3.42
C PHE A 143 -15.13 1.38 4.71
N LEU A 144 -16.35 1.37 5.27
CA LEU A 144 -16.64 2.08 6.53
C LEU A 144 -15.83 1.54 7.71
N GLY A 145 -15.69 0.22 7.81
CA GLY A 145 -14.93 -0.44 8.87
C GLY A 145 -13.45 -0.05 8.89
N ILE A 146 -12.87 0.33 7.75
CA ILE A 146 -11.49 0.79 7.63
C ILE A 146 -11.39 2.31 7.78
N THR A 147 -12.24 3.08 7.09
CA THR A 147 -12.12 4.55 7.05
C THR A 147 -12.45 5.21 8.38
N ILE A 148 -13.45 4.70 9.12
CA ILE A 148 -13.88 5.31 10.39
C ILE A 148 -12.76 5.26 11.46
N PRO A 149 -12.12 4.10 11.74
CA PRO A 149 -10.96 4.07 12.63
C PRO A 149 -9.81 4.97 12.16
N LEU A 150 -9.52 4.98 10.86
CA LEU A 150 -8.45 5.81 10.29
C LEU A 150 -8.70 7.30 10.52
N ILE A 151 -9.96 7.75 10.36
CA ILE A 151 -10.35 9.14 10.64
C ILE A 151 -10.16 9.45 12.13
N SER A 152 -10.61 8.59 13.05
CA SER A 152 -10.41 8.82 14.49
C SER A 152 -8.92 8.90 14.87
N LEU A 153 -8.10 7.97 14.35
CA LEU A 153 -6.66 7.99 14.60
C LEU A 153 -5.95 9.22 14.03
N THR A 154 -6.51 9.82 12.97
CA THR A 154 -5.96 11.03 12.35
C THR A 154 -6.37 12.29 13.12
N LEU A 155 -7.60 12.32 13.66
CA LEU A 155 -8.15 13.47 14.38
C LEU A 155 -7.69 13.54 15.84
N GLY A 156 -7.46 12.38 16.47
CA GLY A 156 -7.03 12.26 17.86
C GLY A 156 -5.75 13.05 18.15
N ASP A 157 -5.81 13.92 19.15
CA ASP A 157 -4.78 14.90 19.58
C ASP A 157 -4.34 15.95 18.55
N ASN A 158 -4.73 15.83 17.28
CA ASN A 158 -4.47 16.86 16.27
C ASN A 158 -5.55 17.95 16.27
N LEU A 159 -6.82 17.56 16.25
CA LEU A 159 -7.97 18.46 16.13
C LEU A 159 -8.98 18.29 17.28
N LEU A 160 -9.12 17.07 17.79
CA LEU A 160 -10.04 16.72 18.86
C LEU A 160 -9.27 15.99 19.96
N SER A 161 -9.57 16.32 21.22
CA SER A 161 -9.04 15.55 22.35
C SER A 161 -9.64 14.15 22.33
N TRP A 162 -8.86 13.14 22.73
CA TRP A 162 -9.31 11.76 22.87
C TRP A 162 -10.54 11.57 23.76
N ALA A 163 -10.79 12.50 24.69
CA ALA A 163 -11.96 12.49 25.57
C ALA A 163 -13.22 13.05 24.90
N HIS A 164 -13.12 13.62 23.69
CA HIS A 164 -14.25 14.20 23.01
C HIS A 164 -15.23 13.09 22.58
N PRO A 165 -16.56 13.26 22.80
CA PRO A 165 -17.54 12.20 22.53
C PRO A 165 -17.56 11.73 21.07
N ILE A 166 -17.21 12.60 20.12
CA ILE A 166 -17.11 12.26 18.69
C ILE A 166 -15.95 11.28 18.45
N GLU A 167 -14.80 11.46 19.09
CA GLU A 167 -13.67 10.54 18.95
C GLU A 167 -13.99 9.16 19.51
N ILE A 168 -14.57 9.13 20.71
CA ILE A 168 -15.00 7.88 21.34
C ILE A 168 -16.03 7.16 20.44
N LEU A 169 -16.98 7.90 19.86
CA LEU A 169 -17.96 7.34 18.94
C LEU A 169 -17.29 6.73 17.70
N LEU A 170 -16.39 7.46 17.04
CA LEU A 170 -15.67 6.96 15.86
C LEU A 170 -14.84 5.71 16.19
N LEU A 171 -14.15 5.73 17.34
CA LEU A 171 -13.31 4.63 17.80
C LEU A 171 -14.12 3.36 18.15
N VAL A 172 -15.35 3.52 18.63
CA VAL A 172 -16.28 2.41 18.90
C VAL A 172 -17.01 1.94 17.64
N CYS A 173 -17.40 2.85 16.74
CA CYS A 173 -18.08 2.52 15.49
C CYS A 173 -17.22 1.66 14.56
N GLY A 174 -15.91 1.90 14.50
CA GLY A 174 -14.99 1.13 13.66
C GLY A 174 -15.05 -0.38 13.88
N PRO A 175 -14.77 -0.89 15.10
CA PRO A 175 -14.91 -2.30 15.46
C PRO A 175 -16.30 -2.87 15.18
N ILE A 176 -17.37 -2.07 15.36
CA ILE A 176 -18.74 -2.49 15.08
C ILE A 176 -18.92 -2.77 13.58
N PHE A 177 -18.48 -1.86 12.70
CA PHE A 177 -18.57 -2.07 11.26
C PHE A 177 -17.71 -3.25 10.77
N ILE A 178 -16.52 -3.44 11.35
CA ILE A 178 -15.70 -4.63 11.06
C ILE A 178 -16.41 -5.91 11.50
N CYS A 179 -17.03 -5.92 12.68
CA CYS A 179 -17.78 -7.07 13.16
C CYS A 179 -18.99 -7.37 12.27
N LEU A 180 -19.72 -6.34 11.86
CA LEU A 180 -20.84 -6.45 10.92
C LEU A 180 -20.38 -7.01 9.57
N PHE A 181 -19.24 -6.53 9.04
CA PHE A 181 -18.63 -7.07 7.83
C PHE A 181 -18.33 -8.57 7.97
N VAL A 182 -17.66 -8.98 9.06
CA VAL A 182 -17.32 -10.40 9.30
C VAL A 182 -18.58 -11.27 9.40
N LEU A 183 -19.63 -10.79 10.07
CA LEU A 183 -20.89 -11.52 10.20
C LEU A 183 -21.66 -11.62 8.88
N PHE A 184 -21.68 -10.53 8.10
CA PHE A 184 -22.30 -10.49 6.78
C PHE A 184 -21.60 -11.46 5.82
N GLU A 185 -20.27 -11.41 5.79
CA GLU A 185 -19.45 -12.28 4.95
C GLU A 185 -19.58 -13.76 5.33
N ALA A 186 -19.68 -14.06 6.62
CA ALA A 186 -19.77 -15.44 7.11
C ALA A 186 -21.14 -16.08 6.91
N LYS A 187 -22.22 -15.30 6.86
CA LYS A 187 -23.60 -15.82 6.90
C LYS A 187 -24.47 -15.49 5.69
N VAL A 188 -24.22 -14.37 5.01
CA VAL A 188 -25.18 -13.79 4.04
C VAL A 188 -24.58 -13.67 2.64
N ALA A 189 -23.28 -13.39 2.53
CA ALA A 189 -22.63 -13.12 1.24
C ALA A 189 -22.74 -14.32 0.27
N THR A 190 -23.35 -14.08 -0.90
CA THR A 190 -23.44 -15.07 -1.99
C THR A 190 -22.15 -15.18 -2.80
N THR A 191 -21.38 -14.09 -2.85
CA THR A 191 -20.11 -13.96 -3.57
C THR A 191 -19.11 -13.28 -2.63
N PRO A 192 -18.56 -14.01 -1.64
CA PRO A 192 -17.71 -13.42 -0.62
C PRO A 192 -16.46 -12.78 -1.23
N ILE A 193 -16.22 -11.52 -0.89
CA ILE A 193 -14.98 -10.77 -1.15
C ILE A 193 -13.81 -11.49 -0.48
N VAL A 194 -14.04 -12.00 0.73
CA VAL A 194 -13.04 -12.63 1.59
C VAL A 194 -13.53 -14.01 1.98
N ASN A 195 -12.83 -15.04 1.50
CA ASN A 195 -13.08 -16.40 1.93
C ASN A 195 -12.73 -16.57 3.42
N MET A 196 -13.73 -16.48 4.30
CA MET A 196 -13.54 -16.55 5.77
C MET A 196 -13.09 -17.93 6.26
N LYS A 197 -13.41 -19.01 5.53
CA LYS A 197 -13.07 -20.39 5.91
C LYS A 197 -11.56 -20.65 6.06
N PRO A 198 -10.69 -20.27 5.10
CA PRO A 198 -9.24 -20.41 5.27
C PRO A 198 -8.65 -19.42 6.28
N ILE A 199 -9.20 -18.21 6.40
CA ILE A 199 -8.67 -17.17 7.30
C ILE A 199 -8.77 -17.57 8.77
N LEU A 200 -9.83 -18.28 9.16
CA LEU A 200 -10.03 -18.74 10.54
C LEU A 200 -9.09 -19.90 10.95
N LYS A 201 -8.30 -20.45 10.03
CA LYS A 201 -7.31 -21.47 10.37
C LYS A 201 -6.12 -20.81 11.06
N THR A 202 -5.64 -21.44 12.14
CA THR A 202 -4.51 -20.96 12.95
C THR A 202 -3.26 -20.68 12.11
N GLU A 203 -3.01 -21.46 11.06
CA GLU A 203 -1.85 -21.27 10.16
C GLU A 203 -1.93 -19.94 9.40
N TYR A 204 -3.11 -19.59 8.87
CA TYR A 204 -3.31 -18.33 8.16
C TYR A 204 -3.29 -17.12 9.10
N LEU A 205 -3.90 -17.24 10.28
CA LEU A 205 -3.86 -16.18 11.31
C LEU A 205 -2.42 -15.86 11.75
N ARG A 206 -1.57 -16.89 11.90
CA ARG A 206 -0.14 -16.69 12.24
C ARG A 206 0.58 -15.91 11.15
N VAL A 207 0.35 -16.22 9.88
CA VAL A 207 0.96 -15.49 8.76
C VAL A 207 0.46 -14.05 8.71
N LEU A 208 -0.86 -13.84 8.83
CA LEU A 208 -1.47 -12.51 8.83
C LEU A 208 -0.90 -11.61 9.94
N PHE A 209 -0.80 -12.14 11.16
CA PHE A 209 -0.25 -11.38 12.30
C PHE A 209 1.22 -11.00 12.07
N GLN A 210 2.01 -11.88 11.47
CA GLN A 210 3.40 -11.58 11.14
C GLN A 210 3.53 -10.53 10.04
N VAL A 211 2.74 -10.63 8.98
CA VAL A 211 2.72 -9.64 7.90
C VAL A 211 2.31 -8.27 8.44
N PHE A 212 1.24 -8.23 9.23
CA PHE A 212 0.81 -7.01 9.93
C PHE A 212 1.96 -6.40 10.75
N GLY A 213 2.64 -7.24 11.52
CA GLY A 213 3.77 -6.84 12.35
C GLY A 213 4.93 -6.24 11.56
N VAL A 214 5.38 -6.92 10.51
CA VAL A 214 6.51 -6.45 9.67
C VAL A 214 6.15 -5.14 8.97
N ILE A 215 4.96 -5.04 8.38
CA ILE A 215 4.50 -3.80 7.71
C ILE A 215 4.37 -2.65 8.71
N SER A 216 3.90 -2.92 9.93
CA SER A 216 3.77 -1.91 10.98
C SER A 216 5.14 -1.37 11.41
N ILE A 217 6.13 -2.25 11.61
CA ILE A 217 7.50 -1.85 11.95
C ILE A 217 8.10 -1.01 10.82
N LEU A 218 7.93 -1.45 9.58
CA LEU A 218 8.44 -0.74 8.42
C LEU A 218 7.86 0.68 8.31
N ASN A 219 6.53 0.81 8.43
CA ASN A 219 5.89 2.13 8.42
C ASN A 219 6.33 2.98 9.61
N ALA A 220 6.45 2.41 10.81
CA ALA A 220 6.94 3.13 11.98
C ALA A 220 8.36 3.69 11.74
N ILE A 221 9.26 2.89 11.17
CA ILE A 221 10.62 3.33 10.81
C ILE A 221 10.56 4.47 9.79
N VAL A 222 9.81 4.31 8.70
CA VAL A 222 9.76 5.31 7.61
C VAL A 222 9.11 6.63 8.04
N PHE A 223 8.11 6.61 8.91
CA PHE A 223 7.44 7.83 9.36
C PHE A 223 8.07 8.51 10.58
N ILE A 224 8.73 7.76 11.48
CA ILE A 224 9.31 8.34 12.71
C ILE A 224 10.75 8.83 12.47
N ILE A 225 11.54 8.11 11.68
CA ILE A 225 12.97 8.43 11.52
C ILE A 225 13.19 9.80 10.85
N PRO A 226 12.57 10.15 9.71
CA PRO A 226 12.80 11.46 9.08
C PRO A 226 12.55 12.64 10.03
N PRO A 227 11.39 12.79 10.69
CA PRO A 227 11.15 13.91 11.60
C PRO A 227 12.05 13.85 12.85
N TYR A 228 12.40 12.67 13.34
CA TYR A 228 13.34 12.54 14.47
C TYR A 228 14.73 13.05 14.12
N ILE A 229 15.21 12.77 12.91
CA ILE A 229 16.50 13.28 12.45
C ILE A 229 16.40 14.79 12.21
N GLN A 230 15.33 15.28 11.58
CA GLN A 230 15.11 16.73 11.36
C GLN A 230 15.17 17.55 12.66
N VAL A 231 14.62 17.03 13.76
CA VAL A 231 14.66 17.71 15.06
C VAL A 231 16.04 17.67 15.72
N ARG A 232 16.86 16.64 15.46
CA ARG A 232 18.22 16.53 16.02
C ARG A 232 19.31 17.14 15.13
N ALA A 233 19.05 17.29 13.83
CA ALA A 233 20.02 17.70 12.83
C ALA A 233 20.30 19.21 12.81
N PHE A 234 19.68 20.01 13.69
CA PHE A 234 20.03 21.42 13.85
C PHE A 234 21.53 21.66 14.13
N ASP A 235 22.28 20.67 14.63
CA ASP A 235 23.70 20.80 14.94
C ASP A 235 24.68 20.29 13.86
N THR A 236 24.34 19.32 12.98
CA THR A 236 25.23 18.83 11.90
C THR A 236 24.45 18.22 10.70
N PRO A 237 24.37 18.91 9.55
CA PRO A 237 23.51 18.51 8.42
C PRO A 237 24.02 17.30 7.61
N SER A 238 25.21 16.79 7.87
CA SER A 238 25.80 15.73 7.05
C SER A 238 25.34 14.32 7.44
N PHE A 239 24.81 14.06 8.65
CA PHE A 239 24.38 12.73 9.12
C PHE A 239 23.03 12.27 8.50
N GLU A 240 22.22 13.24 8.07
CA GLU A 240 20.77 13.11 7.89
C GLU A 240 20.36 12.35 6.62
N ASP A 241 21.02 12.63 5.50
CA ASP A 241 20.66 12.07 4.19
C ASP A 241 21.03 10.58 4.04
N TRP A 242 22.06 10.10 4.72
CA TRP A 242 22.50 8.71 4.59
C TRP A 242 21.74 7.75 5.49
N ALA A 243 21.21 8.19 6.64
CA ALA A 243 20.44 7.31 7.51
C ALA A 243 19.17 6.78 6.81
N LEU A 244 18.44 7.65 6.12
CA LEU A 244 17.27 7.26 5.32
C LEU A 244 17.67 6.41 4.11
N THR A 245 18.77 6.78 3.45
CA THR A 245 19.32 5.98 2.34
C THR A 245 19.68 4.56 2.80
N CYS A 246 20.28 4.40 3.99
CA CYS A 246 20.58 3.09 4.57
C CYS A 246 19.32 2.26 4.87
N VAL A 247 18.25 2.88 5.35
CA VAL A 247 16.97 2.19 5.61
C VAL A 247 16.38 1.65 4.30
N PHE A 248 16.28 2.49 3.27
CA PHE A 248 15.72 2.09 1.98
C PHE A 248 16.59 1.08 1.23
N LEU A 249 17.92 1.21 1.31
CA LEU A 249 18.86 0.23 0.78
C LEU A 249 18.74 -1.11 1.51
N GLY A 250 18.70 -1.09 2.84
CA GLY A 250 18.53 -2.30 3.65
C GLY A 250 17.24 -3.04 3.31
N PHE A 251 16.14 -2.31 3.13
CA PHE A 251 14.88 -2.89 2.72
C PHE A 251 14.93 -3.49 1.30
N SER A 252 15.54 -2.79 0.36
CA SER A 252 15.72 -3.27 -1.04
C SER A 252 16.55 -4.55 -1.10
N VAL A 253 17.70 -4.56 -0.42
CA VAL A 253 18.59 -5.73 -0.35
C VAL A 253 17.89 -6.88 0.37
N GLY A 254 17.19 -6.60 1.47
CA GLY A 254 16.40 -7.59 2.20
C GLY A 254 15.28 -8.22 1.36
N ALA A 255 14.57 -7.42 0.57
CA ALA A 255 13.50 -7.89 -0.30
C ALA A 255 14.02 -8.83 -1.40
N ILE A 256 15.13 -8.49 -2.06
CA ILE A 256 15.76 -9.33 -3.09
C ILE A 256 16.33 -10.61 -2.49
N LEU A 257 17.05 -10.52 -1.37
CA LEU A 257 17.60 -11.70 -0.68
C LEU A 257 16.48 -12.62 -0.19
N GLY A 258 15.42 -12.07 0.40
CA GLY A 258 14.24 -12.81 0.81
C GLY A 258 13.58 -13.54 -0.35
N GLY A 259 13.36 -12.83 -1.47
CA GLY A 259 12.81 -13.43 -2.69
C GLY A 259 13.69 -14.54 -3.27
N TYR A 260 15.02 -14.36 -3.24
CA TYR A 260 15.99 -15.37 -3.68
C TYR A 260 15.98 -16.62 -2.78
N LEU A 261 15.92 -16.44 -1.46
CA LEU A 261 15.88 -17.53 -0.49
C LEU A 261 14.58 -18.36 -0.64
N VAL A 262 13.45 -17.70 -0.91
CA VAL A 262 12.18 -18.37 -1.19
C VAL A 262 12.24 -19.14 -2.51
N LYS A 263 12.80 -18.52 -3.57
CA LYS A 263 12.93 -19.16 -4.89
C LYS A 263 13.78 -20.42 -4.85
N THR A 264 14.89 -20.38 -4.11
CA THR A 264 15.83 -21.51 -4.01
C THR A 264 15.33 -22.62 -3.08
N GLY A 265 14.29 -22.38 -2.28
CA GLY A 265 13.73 -23.37 -1.36
C GLY A 265 14.66 -23.75 -0.20
N ILE A 266 15.74 -22.98 0.01
CA ILE A 266 16.78 -23.28 1.00
C ILE A 266 16.25 -23.09 2.42
N LEU A 267 15.30 -22.17 2.62
CA LEU A 267 14.69 -21.89 3.92
C LEU A 267 13.23 -22.34 3.96
N PRO A 268 12.86 -23.29 4.83
CA PRO A 268 11.47 -23.60 5.05
C PRO A 268 10.77 -22.41 5.70
N VAL A 269 9.52 -22.15 5.26
CA VAL A 269 8.72 -20.97 5.66
C VAL A 269 8.69 -20.75 7.17
N HIS A 270 8.64 -21.82 7.98
CA HIS A 270 8.63 -21.73 9.44
C HIS A 270 9.86 -20.99 10.03
N ARG A 271 11.05 -21.08 9.41
CA ARG A 271 12.24 -20.38 9.90
C ARG A 271 12.16 -18.89 9.63
N ILE A 272 11.67 -18.50 8.45
CA ILE A 272 11.40 -17.10 8.09
C ILE A 272 10.41 -16.49 9.10
N MET A 273 9.38 -17.24 9.46
CA MET A 273 8.40 -16.84 10.47
C MET A 273 9.05 -16.60 11.85
N ILE A 274 10.01 -17.43 12.26
CA ILE A 274 10.72 -17.24 13.54
C ILE A 274 11.60 -15.99 13.50
N TYR A 275 12.34 -15.76 12.42
CA TYR A 275 13.16 -14.54 12.29
C TYR A 275 12.32 -13.26 12.34
N ASN A 276 11.16 -13.25 11.68
CA ASN A 276 10.22 -12.12 11.74
C ASN A 276 9.68 -11.89 13.16
N ALA A 277 9.34 -12.96 13.88
CA ALA A 277 8.87 -12.85 15.26
C ALA A 277 9.95 -12.29 16.20
N VAL A 278 11.21 -12.69 16.03
CA VAL A 278 12.34 -12.16 16.81
C VAL A 278 12.58 -10.68 16.50
N MET A 279 12.53 -10.28 15.23
CA MET A 279 12.64 -8.87 14.84
C MET A 279 11.52 -8.02 15.44
N LEU A 280 10.29 -8.54 15.44
CA LEU A 280 9.14 -7.85 16.00
C LEU A 280 9.24 -7.68 17.53
N LEU A 281 9.67 -8.73 18.24
CA LEU A 281 9.97 -8.65 19.67
C LEU A 281 11.06 -7.61 19.96
N GLY A 282 12.14 -7.63 19.18
CA GLY A 282 13.24 -6.66 19.32
C GLY A 282 12.76 -5.22 19.15
N PHE A 283 11.92 -4.96 18.14
CA PHE A 283 11.38 -3.61 17.91
C PHE A 283 10.42 -3.18 19.03
N CYS A 284 9.56 -4.07 19.51
CA CYS A 284 8.68 -3.78 20.65
C CYS A 284 9.47 -3.44 21.92
N LEU A 285 10.56 -4.18 22.20
CA LEU A 285 11.45 -3.89 23.33
C LEU A 285 12.17 -2.55 23.19
N LEU A 286 12.64 -2.21 21.98
CA LEU A 286 13.24 -0.90 21.71
C LEU A 286 12.24 0.25 21.89
N TYR A 287 10.99 0.05 21.50
CA TYR A 287 9.94 1.04 21.70
C TYR A 287 9.61 1.21 23.20
N LEU A 288 9.44 0.10 23.93
CA LEU A 288 9.17 0.11 25.37
C LEU A 288 10.27 0.80 26.17
N THR A 289 11.55 0.54 25.85
CA THR A 289 12.68 1.19 26.53
C THR A 289 12.70 2.71 26.31
N ARG A 290 12.28 3.20 25.14
CA ARG A 290 12.15 4.64 24.88
C ARG A 290 10.95 5.30 25.57
N VAL A 291 9.84 4.58 25.72
CA VAL A 291 8.67 5.08 26.48
C VAL A 291 9.00 5.19 27.97
N ILE A 292 9.79 4.24 28.50
CA ILE A 292 10.22 4.25 29.91
C ILE A 292 11.30 5.31 30.19
N SER A 293 12.04 5.76 29.17
CA SER A 293 13.08 6.80 29.31
C SER A 293 12.58 8.24 29.16
N ARG A 294 11.26 8.46 29.07
CA ARG A 294 10.61 9.78 29.12
C ARG A 294 9.89 9.94 30.46
#